data_AF-A0A6A4SC20-F1
#
_entry.id   AF-A0A6A4SC20-F1
#
_cell.length_a   1.000
_cell.length_b   1.000
_cell.length_c   1.000
_cell.angle_alpha   90.00
_cell.angle_beta   90.00
_cell.angle_gamma   90.00
#
_symmetry.space_group_name_H-M   'P 1'
#
loop_
_entity.id
_entity.type
_entity.pdbx_description
1 polymer ?
#
loop_
_entity_poly.entity_id
_entity_poly.type
_entity_poly.pdbx_seq_one_letter_code
_entity_poly.pdbx_strand_id
1 'polypeptide(L)'
;MPSASAGDRSQTNVVCKLCKTVIPTKTGNTTNFFYHLSRSHPLEHSRIRQQLPTTSVAANATPQKQQQTTMERYSASVPYDKASKSYKDITKAVAYHIAKDMLPLSTVEKPGYKNLPHVPDPRYVIPGRKYFSKTAIPKLYLTCKESVQQDLLTDSTSSIICNLCCHCFSAASAGKDSRVDRAVGVCKKVVSTFSYSWKKKSALSKAQQRLHLPPHQLVTESLTRWGSRQKMVARVLEQQKAITEVLSSDKNNRHLIPMWQDIDVLESMNAALTLLLEFTDSLSGESYVTVSYVKPVLHLFRSNLLKVNEGDTELTKEMKTKIMTYLDERNAGPDTDDLLDMATLMDPMFKAQYIRPEKVGAIKMRAAHEVVNEDQGQSQAGDSEGAADQGAEGGVAPATGPPLPLGVKKQRKSLESFFKKWSQEEDALPLTDEQKVQNELERYLMCPDADSESEPLDWWRLHEHNFTRLSQLAKKYLCNPATSTPSERIFSTGGNIVTCTRAALKLEKVKQLVFLAQNLE
;
A
#
# COMPACT_ATOMS: atom_id res chain seq x y z
N MET A 1 -45.75 36.99 -37.38
CA MET A 1 -46.68 37.75 -36.51
C MET A 1 -47.03 36.84 -35.32
N PRO A 2 -46.93 37.28 -34.06
CA PRO A 2 -45.67 37.58 -33.36
C PRO A 2 -45.33 36.61 -32.19
N SER A 3 -44.01 36.41 -32.03
CA SER A 3 -43.18 36.18 -30.84
C SER A 3 -43.58 35.20 -29.72
N ALA A 4 -42.77 34.15 -29.57
CA ALA A 4 -42.64 33.29 -28.40
C ALA A 4 -42.14 34.06 -27.16
N SER A 5 -42.76 33.86 -26.00
CA SER A 5 -42.26 34.34 -24.70
C SER A 5 -41.82 33.17 -23.82
N ALA A 6 -40.57 33.21 -23.39
CA ALA A 6 -39.87 32.23 -22.58
C ALA A 6 -40.59 31.86 -21.26
N GLY A 7 -40.53 30.57 -20.91
CA GLY A 7 -41.09 30.02 -19.67
C GLY A 7 -40.36 30.49 -18.40
N ASP A 8 -41.15 30.62 -17.33
CA ASP A 8 -40.95 31.26 -16.02
C ASP A 8 -39.76 30.79 -15.14
N ARG A 9 -38.81 30.01 -15.67
CA ARG A 9 -37.74 29.35 -14.88
C ARG A 9 -36.38 30.05 -14.88
N SER A 10 -36.23 31.19 -15.57
CA SER A 10 -34.96 31.92 -15.67
C SER A 10 -34.99 33.34 -15.08
N GLN A 11 -36.08 33.77 -14.43
CA GLN A 11 -36.16 35.10 -13.82
C GLN A 11 -35.39 35.16 -12.49
N THR A 12 -34.22 35.81 -12.53
CA THR A 12 -33.35 35.99 -11.35
C THR A 12 -33.79 37.16 -10.45
N ASN A 13 -34.66 38.04 -10.95
CA ASN A 13 -35.19 39.20 -10.25
C ASN A 13 -36.68 39.34 -10.53
N VAL A 14 -37.50 39.36 -9.48
CA VAL A 14 -38.97 39.49 -9.56
C VAL A 14 -39.39 40.81 -8.91
N VAL A 15 -40.24 41.58 -9.58
CA VAL A 15 -40.68 42.90 -9.09
C VAL A 15 -42.00 42.77 -8.32
N CYS A 16 -42.04 43.30 -7.09
CA CYS A 16 -43.27 43.36 -6.32
C CYS A 16 -44.29 44.30 -7.00
N LYS A 17 -45.50 43.82 -7.28
CA LYS A 17 -46.52 44.65 -7.95
C LYS A 17 -47.06 45.79 -7.07
N LEU A 18 -46.94 45.67 -5.74
CA LEU A 18 -47.49 46.61 -4.75
C LEU A 18 -46.56 47.80 -4.48
N CYS A 19 -45.26 47.57 -4.27
CA CYS A 19 -44.27 48.64 -4.00
C CYS A 19 -43.26 48.85 -5.12
N LYS A 20 -43.35 48.09 -6.22
CA LYS A 20 -42.43 48.12 -7.38
C LYS A 20 -40.96 47.85 -7.03
N THR A 21 -40.67 47.36 -5.83
CA THR A 21 -39.31 47.00 -5.40
C THR A 21 -38.90 45.67 -6.05
N VAL A 22 -37.65 45.61 -6.53
CA VAL A 22 -37.07 44.43 -7.17
C VAL A 22 -36.54 43.47 -6.10
N ILE A 23 -36.95 42.20 -6.17
CA ILE A 23 -36.58 41.15 -5.21
C ILE A 23 -35.74 40.08 -5.94
N PRO A 24 -34.51 39.81 -5.49
CA PRO A 24 -33.65 38.82 -6.13
C PRO A 24 -34.09 37.39 -5.75
N THR A 25 -34.29 36.55 -6.77
CA THR A 25 -34.68 35.14 -6.66
C THR A 25 -33.71 34.28 -7.49
N LYS A 26 -32.57 33.92 -6.89
CA LYS A 26 -31.48 33.23 -7.62
C LYS A 26 -31.80 31.79 -8.07
N THR A 27 -32.84 31.15 -7.52
CA THR A 27 -33.04 29.69 -7.70
C THR A 27 -34.51 29.23 -7.76
N GLY A 28 -35.43 30.09 -8.21
CA GLY A 28 -36.85 29.71 -8.38
C GLY A 28 -37.59 29.40 -7.07
N ASN A 29 -37.03 29.77 -5.91
CA ASN A 29 -37.70 29.69 -4.62
C ASN A 29 -38.43 31.01 -4.30
N THR A 30 -39.54 30.92 -3.56
CA THR A 30 -40.41 32.08 -3.24
C THR A 30 -40.13 32.68 -1.86
N THR A 31 -39.14 32.17 -1.13
CA THR A 31 -38.84 32.55 0.27
C THR A 31 -38.50 34.02 0.43
N ASN A 32 -37.69 34.58 -0.49
CA ASN A 32 -37.32 36.01 -0.46
C ASN A 32 -38.53 36.91 -0.70
N PHE A 33 -39.48 36.45 -1.52
CA PHE A 33 -40.72 37.17 -1.80
C PHE A 33 -41.65 37.17 -0.58
N PHE A 34 -41.79 36.03 0.11
CA PHE A 34 -42.55 35.94 1.37
C PHE A 34 -41.98 36.84 2.47
N TYR A 35 -40.65 36.88 2.60
CA TYR A 35 -40.00 37.77 3.57
C TYR A 35 -40.27 39.25 3.26
N HIS A 36 -40.16 39.64 1.99
CA HIS A 36 -40.49 41.00 1.55
C HIS A 36 -41.95 41.37 1.84
N LEU A 37 -42.90 40.47 1.55
CA LEU A 37 -44.32 40.69 1.84
C LEU A 37 -44.55 40.88 3.35
N SER A 38 -43.92 40.06 4.19
CA SER A 38 -44.09 40.14 5.65
C SER A 38 -43.66 41.49 6.24
N ARG A 39 -42.64 42.12 5.66
CA ARG A 39 -42.06 43.38 6.17
C ARG A 39 -42.65 44.63 5.53
N SER A 40 -42.87 44.61 4.22
CA SER A 40 -43.24 45.81 3.46
C SER A 40 -44.76 45.90 3.20
N HIS A 41 -45.46 44.76 3.26
CA HIS A 41 -46.90 44.66 3.01
C HIS A 41 -47.60 43.75 4.06
N PRO A 42 -47.54 44.10 5.36
CA PRO A 42 -48.00 43.23 6.45
C PRO A 42 -49.49 42.90 6.39
N LEU A 43 -50.33 43.80 5.87
CA LEU A 43 -51.77 43.58 5.69
C LEU A 43 -52.04 42.52 4.62
N GLU A 44 -51.36 42.60 3.48
CA GLU A 44 -51.49 41.62 2.39
C GLU A 44 -50.86 40.28 2.75
N HIS A 45 -49.72 40.29 3.44
CA HIS A 45 -49.11 39.07 3.99
C HIS A 45 -50.05 38.35 4.95
N SER A 46 -50.76 39.08 5.81
CA SER A 46 -51.74 38.50 6.74
C SER A 46 -52.96 37.91 6.02
N ARG A 47 -53.47 38.58 4.97
CA ARG A 47 -54.56 38.07 4.13
C ARG A 47 -54.19 36.77 3.43
N ILE A 48 -53.01 36.71 2.80
CA ILE A 48 -52.52 35.52 2.10
C ILE A 48 -52.29 34.38 3.10
N ARG A 49 -51.78 34.67 4.31
CA ARG A 49 -51.54 33.68 5.36
C ARG A 49 -52.83 33.10 5.95
N GLN A 50 -53.92 33.88 5.99
CA GLN A 50 -55.23 33.42 6.42
C GLN A 50 -55.94 32.55 5.36
N GLN A 51 -55.54 32.67 4.09
CA GLN A 51 -56.06 31.84 2.99
C GLN A 51 -55.24 30.54 2.77
N LEU A 52 -54.10 30.39 3.44
CA LEU A 52 -53.30 29.16 3.45
C LEU A 52 -53.80 28.23 4.57
N PRO A 53 -54.06 26.94 4.32
CA PRO A 53 -54.55 26.03 5.35
C PRO A 53 -53.53 25.91 6.50
N THR A 54 -53.96 26.24 7.71
CA THR A 54 -53.18 26.16 8.94
C THR A 54 -53.05 24.73 9.42
N THR A 55 -51.84 24.16 9.36
CA THR A 55 -51.42 23.05 10.23
C THR A 55 -50.21 23.47 11.04
N SER A 56 -50.47 24.03 12.23
CA SER A 56 -49.47 24.19 13.29
C SER A 56 -49.53 23.00 14.23
N VAL A 57 -48.37 22.35 14.32
CA VAL A 57 -47.96 21.26 15.19
C VAL A 57 -48.21 21.57 16.67
N ALA A 58 -48.97 20.71 17.34
CA ALA A 58 -48.86 20.45 18.78
C ALA A 58 -48.66 18.94 18.96
N ALA A 59 -47.79 18.61 19.92
CA ALA A 59 -47.22 17.30 20.18
C ALA A 59 -48.23 16.15 20.27
N ASN A 60 -47.75 14.94 19.93
CA ASN A 60 -48.40 13.63 20.04
C ASN A 60 -49.36 13.24 18.91
N ALA A 61 -48.80 12.92 17.73
CA ALA A 61 -49.38 11.91 16.84
C ALA A 61 -48.31 11.32 15.92
N THR A 62 -48.31 10.00 15.86
CA THR A 62 -47.54 9.07 15.02
C THR A 62 -47.34 9.57 13.57
N PRO A 63 -46.20 9.31 12.90
CA PRO A 63 -46.04 9.72 11.50
C PRO A 63 -47.03 8.94 10.63
N GLN A 64 -48.04 9.62 10.08
CA GLN A 64 -48.89 9.09 9.03
C GLN A 64 -48.00 8.91 7.78
N LYS A 65 -47.58 7.66 7.56
CA LYS A 65 -46.93 7.20 6.32
C LYS A 65 -47.72 7.74 5.13
N GLN A 66 -47.05 8.46 4.24
CA GLN A 66 -47.46 8.57 2.85
C GLN A 66 -47.93 7.17 2.41
N GLN A 67 -49.20 7.05 2.03
CA GLN A 67 -49.75 5.75 1.64
C GLN A 67 -49.09 5.39 0.31
N GLN A 68 -47.98 4.66 0.38
CA GLN A 68 -47.37 3.99 -0.77
C GLN A 68 -48.49 3.35 -1.57
N THR A 69 -48.50 3.57 -2.87
CA THR A 69 -49.47 2.96 -3.77
C THR A 69 -49.48 1.45 -3.51
N THR A 70 -50.63 0.78 -3.70
CA THR A 70 -50.73 -0.67 -3.48
C THR A 70 -49.60 -1.40 -4.20
N MET A 71 -49.27 -0.96 -5.42
CA MET A 71 -48.17 -1.48 -6.23
C MET A 71 -46.77 -1.21 -5.62
N GLU A 72 -46.51 -0.02 -5.05
CA GLU A 72 -45.27 0.27 -4.33
C GLU A 72 -45.12 -0.58 -3.06
N ARG A 73 -46.20 -0.79 -2.29
CA ARG A 73 -46.19 -1.70 -1.12
C ARG A 73 -45.91 -3.14 -1.53
N TYR A 74 -46.52 -3.62 -2.62
CA TYR A 74 -46.22 -4.95 -3.16
C TYR A 74 -44.75 -5.04 -3.62
N SER A 75 -44.22 -4.03 -4.32
CA SER A 75 -42.83 -4.01 -4.79
C SER A 75 -41.76 -3.86 -3.70
N ALA A 76 -42.14 -3.33 -2.53
CA ALA A 76 -41.28 -3.22 -1.35
C ALA A 76 -41.15 -4.56 -0.58
N SER A 77 -42.12 -5.47 -0.74
CA SER A 77 -42.13 -6.79 -0.08
C SER A 77 -41.63 -7.93 -0.97
N VAL A 78 -41.42 -7.70 -2.26
CA VAL A 78 -40.91 -8.73 -3.20
C VAL A 78 -39.38 -8.74 -3.15
N PRO A 79 -38.74 -9.91 -2.87
CA PRO A 79 -37.31 -10.05 -2.98
C PRO A 79 -36.80 -9.69 -4.37
N TYR A 80 -35.61 -9.11 -4.48
CA TYR A 80 -35.03 -8.83 -5.78
C TYR A 80 -34.89 -10.09 -6.63
N ASP A 81 -35.17 -9.95 -7.92
CA ASP A 81 -34.73 -10.94 -8.89
C ASP A 81 -33.20 -11.04 -8.89
N LYS A 82 -32.68 -12.26 -9.00
CA LYS A 82 -31.24 -12.55 -9.05
C LYS A 82 -30.57 -11.95 -10.28
N ALA A 83 -31.34 -11.67 -11.34
CA ALA A 83 -30.85 -10.99 -12.52
C ALA A 83 -30.75 -9.46 -12.38
N SER A 84 -31.43 -8.88 -11.37
CA SER A 84 -31.46 -7.45 -11.13
C SER A 84 -30.06 -6.88 -10.87
N LYS A 85 -29.83 -5.64 -11.36
CA LYS A 85 -28.58 -4.90 -11.14
C LYS A 85 -28.31 -4.71 -9.65
N SER A 86 -29.31 -4.27 -8.88
CA SER A 86 -29.18 -4.05 -7.43
C SER A 86 -28.80 -5.32 -6.66
N TYR A 87 -29.37 -6.47 -7.04
CA TYR A 87 -29.00 -7.76 -6.43
C TYR A 87 -27.53 -8.12 -6.73
N LYS A 88 -27.09 -7.94 -7.98
CA LYS A 88 -25.72 -8.22 -8.40
C LYS A 88 -24.71 -7.30 -7.72
N ASP A 89 -25.03 -6.02 -7.59
CA ASP A 89 -24.15 -5.02 -6.96
C ASP A 89 -23.96 -5.32 -5.46
N ILE A 90 -25.05 -5.59 -4.73
CA ILE A 90 -24.97 -5.98 -3.31
C ILE A 90 -24.23 -7.31 -3.16
N THR A 91 -24.51 -8.29 -4.03
CA THR A 91 -23.81 -9.59 -4.01
C THR A 91 -22.31 -9.44 -4.29
N LYS A 92 -21.92 -8.55 -5.20
CA LYS A 92 -20.52 -8.23 -5.50
C LYS A 92 -19.84 -7.57 -4.30
N ALA A 93 -20.51 -6.64 -3.62
CA ALA A 93 -20.00 -6.00 -2.40
C ALA A 93 -19.80 -7.02 -1.26
N VAL A 94 -20.75 -7.95 -1.07
CA VAL A 94 -20.59 -9.06 -0.11
C VAL A 94 -19.42 -9.96 -0.48
N ALA A 95 -19.24 -10.30 -1.75
CA ALA A 95 -18.10 -11.09 -2.20
C ALA A 95 -16.76 -10.35 -2.01
N TYR A 96 -16.73 -9.04 -2.27
CA TYR A 96 -15.57 -8.17 -2.02
C TYR A 96 -15.20 -8.18 -0.54
N HIS A 97 -16.16 -7.95 0.37
CA HIS A 97 -15.90 -7.98 1.81
C HIS A 97 -15.36 -9.32 2.29
N ILE A 98 -15.93 -10.43 1.81
CA ILE A 98 -15.44 -11.77 2.18
C ILE A 98 -14.00 -12.00 1.70
N ALA A 99 -13.69 -11.56 0.48
CA ALA A 99 -12.38 -11.76 -0.12
C ALA A 99 -11.32 -10.81 0.48
N LYS A 100 -11.61 -9.51 0.53
CA LYS A 100 -10.70 -8.46 1.04
C LYS A 100 -10.34 -8.68 2.51
N ASP A 101 -11.33 -8.98 3.34
CA ASP A 101 -11.13 -9.19 4.78
C ASP A 101 -10.82 -10.65 5.15
N MET A 102 -10.60 -11.52 4.14
CA MET A 102 -10.22 -12.93 4.32
C MET A 102 -11.16 -13.68 5.28
N LEU A 103 -12.47 -13.43 5.17
CA LEU A 103 -13.49 -13.99 6.05
C LEU A 103 -13.90 -15.40 5.61
N PRO A 104 -14.32 -16.27 6.55
CA PRO A 104 -14.83 -17.58 6.17
C PRO A 104 -16.13 -17.44 5.37
N LEU A 105 -16.30 -18.29 4.36
CA LEU A 105 -17.51 -18.29 3.53
C LEU A 105 -18.80 -18.62 4.32
N SER A 106 -18.70 -19.15 5.54
CA SER A 106 -19.85 -19.35 6.44
C SER A 106 -20.37 -18.05 7.07
N THR A 107 -19.63 -16.94 6.96
CA THR A 107 -20.04 -15.63 7.48
C THR A 107 -21.41 -15.21 6.93
N VAL A 108 -21.68 -15.47 5.65
CA VAL A 108 -22.97 -15.14 5.00
C VAL A 108 -24.17 -15.88 5.59
N GLU A 109 -23.93 -16.97 6.32
CA GLU A 109 -24.99 -17.79 6.92
C GLU A 109 -25.29 -17.39 8.37
N LYS A 110 -24.40 -16.61 9.01
CA LYS A 110 -24.53 -16.18 10.41
C LYS A 110 -25.67 -15.17 10.56
N PRO A 111 -26.46 -15.24 11.66
CA PRO A 111 -27.63 -14.38 11.85
C PRO A 111 -27.28 -12.89 11.92
N GLY A 112 -26.18 -12.53 12.60
CA GLY A 112 -25.73 -11.14 12.66
C GLY A 112 -25.35 -10.55 11.29
N TYR A 113 -24.71 -11.35 10.44
CA TYR A 113 -24.34 -10.92 9.08
C TYR A 113 -25.55 -10.85 8.16
N LYS A 114 -26.55 -11.73 8.34
CA LYS A 114 -27.83 -11.66 7.60
C LYS A 114 -28.61 -10.39 7.91
N ASN A 115 -28.54 -9.91 9.14
CA ASN A 115 -29.19 -8.67 9.54
C ASN A 115 -28.55 -7.44 8.88
N LEU A 116 -27.24 -7.49 8.61
CA LEU A 116 -26.47 -6.34 8.14
C LEU A 116 -26.98 -5.75 6.80
N PRO A 117 -27.17 -6.51 5.70
CA PRO A 117 -27.75 -5.97 4.47
C PRO A 117 -29.28 -5.95 4.48
N HIS A 118 -29.93 -6.69 5.38
CA HIS A 118 -31.39 -6.70 5.51
C HIS A 118 -31.92 -5.38 6.08
N VAL A 119 -31.24 -4.76 7.05
CA VAL A 119 -31.65 -3.47 7.62
C VAL A 119 -31.71 -2.34 6.56
N PRO A 120 -30.66 -2.10 5.75
CA PRO A 120 -30.69 -1.06 4.72
C PRO A 120 -31.53 -1.45 3.50
N ASP A 121 -31.57 -2.72 3.10
CA ASP A 121 -32.40 -3.18 1.98
C ASP A 121 -33.05 -4.55 2.27
N PRO A 122 -34.28 -4.55 2.83
CA PRO A 122 -35.01 -5.77 3.17
C PRO A 122 -35.33 -6.68 1.97
N ARG A 123 -35.22 -6.18 0.72
CA ARG A 123 -35.52 -6.95 -0.49
C ARG A 123 -34.36 -7.84 -0.92
N TYR A 124 -33.16 -7.62 -0.40
CA TYR A 124 -32.00 -8.43 -0.73
C TYR A 124 -31.90 -9.68 0.15
N VAL A 125 -32.05 -10.85 -0.49
CA VAL A 125 -31.83 -12.14 0.15
C VAL A 125 -30.43 -12.63 -0.18
N ILE A 126 -29.57 -12.71 0.85
CA ILE A 126 -28.17 -13.12 0.69
C ILE A 126 -28.11 -14.58 0.17
N PRO A 127 -27.32 -14.86 -0.87
CA PRO A 127 -27.04 -16.23 -1.32
C PRO A 127 -26.35 -17.07 -0.23
N GLY A 128 -26.61 -18.39 -0.22
CA GLY A 128 -25.91 -19.31 0.66
C GLY A 128 -24.42 -19.47 0.33
N ARG A 129 -23.65 -20.04 1.25
CA ARG A 129 -22.20 -20.25 1.12
C ARG A 129 -21.77 -20.92 -0.19
N LYS A 130 -22.58 -21.88 -0.69
CA LYS A 130 -22.30 -22.61 -1.94
C LYS A 130 -22.20 -21.69 -3.16
N TYR A 131 -23.05 -20.67 -3.24
CA TYR A 131 -23.05 -19.71 -4.34
C TYR A 131 -21.78 -18.86 -4.33
N PHE A 132 -21.39 -18.35 -3.16
CA PHE A 132 -20.14 -17.59 -3.03
C PHE A 132 -18.92 -18.44 -3.36
N SER A 133 -18.89 -19.69 -2.91
CA SER A 133 -17.80 -20.63 -3.17
C SER A 133 -17.65 -21.01 -4.66
N LYS A 134 -18.77 -21.30 -5.34
CA LYS A 134 -18.77 -21.84 -6.72
C LYS A 134 -18.87 -20.78 -7.80
N THR A 135 -19.46 -19.61 -7.51
CA THR A 135 -19.83 -18.63 -8.54
C THR A 135 -19.26 -17.25 -8.26
N ALA A 136 -19.57 -16.64 -7.12
CA ALA A 136 -19.21 -15.24 -6.88
C ALA A 136 -17.69 -15.02 -6.75
N ILE A 137 -17.00 -15.82 -5.92
CA ILE A 137 -15.55 -15.69 -5.72
C ILE A 137 -14.76 -16.03 -6.99
N PRO A 138 -15.04 -17.13 -7.72
CA PRO A 138 -14.37 -17.39 -9.00
C PRO A 138 -14.57 -16.30 -10.03
N LYS A 139 -15.78 -15.75 -10.14
CA LYS A 139 -16.05 -14.65 -11.06
C LYS A 139 -15.24 -13.41 -10.70
N LEU A 140 -15.20 -13.06 -9.41
CA LEU A 140 -14.41 -11.93 -8.92
C LEU A 140 -12.90 -12.15 -9.17
N TYR A 141 -12.41 -13.36 -8.94
CA TYR A 141 -11.03 -13.76 -9.21
C TYR A 141 -10.65 -13.58 -10.68
N LEU A 142 -11.50 -14.04 -11.62
CA LEU A 142 -11.21 -13.92 -13.04
C LEU A 142 -11.13 -12.45 -13.48
N THR A 143 -12.11 -11.62 -13.08
CA THR A 143 -12.10 -10.19 -13.42
C THR A 143 -10.89 -9.47 -12.84
N CYS A 144 -10.52 -9.76 -11.58
CA CYS A 144 -9.34 -9.17 -10.95
C CYS A 144 -8.05 -9.67 -11.62
N LYS A 145 -7.97 -10.97 -11.95
CA LYS A 145 -6.82 -11.54 -12.65
C LYS A 145 -6.62 -10.91 -14.03
N GLU A 146 -7.69 -10.69 -14.79
CA GLU A 146 -7.62 -10.03 -16.10
C GLU A 146 -7.08 -8.60 -15.98
N SER A 147 -7.55 -7.83 -15.00
CA SER A 147 -7.04 -6.49 -14.72
C SER A 147 -5.54 -6.52 -14.40
N VAL A 148 -5.13 -7.34 -13.43
CA VAL A 148 -3.72 -7.45 -13.03
C VAL A 148 -2.85 -7.97 -14.18
N GLN A 149 -3.35 -8.87 -15.00
CA GLN A 149 -2.61 -9.37 -16.16
C GLN A 149 -2.41 -8.28 -17.21
N GLN A 150 -3.38 -7.38 -17.39
CA GLN A 150 -3.22 -6.22 -18.25
C GLN A 150 -2.15 -5.27 -17.71
N ASP A 151 -2.16 -5.02 -16.39
CA ASP A 151 -1.18 -4.16 -15.71
C ASP A 151 0.25 -4.75 -15.78
N LEU A 152 0.39 -6.08 -15.62
CA LEU A 152 1.67 -6.78 -15.74
C LEU A 152 2.22 -6.83 -17.18
N LEU A 153 1.35 -6.74 -18.20
CA LEU A 153 1.78 -6.67 -19.60
C LEU A 153 2.26 -5.27 -19.98
N THR A 154 1.75 -4.23 -19.31
CA THR A 154 2.23 -2.86 -19.49
C THR A 154 3.54 -2.58 -18.75
N ASP A 155 3.76 -3.23 -17.60
CA ASP A 155 4.98 -3.10 -16.80
C ASP A 155 5.85 -4.36 -16.92
N SER A 156 6.76 -4.39 -17.90
CA SER A 156 7.70 -5.51 -18.10
C SER A 156 8.85 -5.55 -17.08
N THR A 157 8.59 -5.24 -15.81
CA THR A 157 9.59 -5.31 -14.74
C THR A 157 9.42 -6.60 -13.95
N SER A 158 10.18 -7.63 -14.30
CA SER A 158 10.27 -8.85 -13.50
C SER A 158 11.05 -8.57 -12.21
N SER A 159 10.37 -8.51 -11.07
CA SER A 159 11.01 -8.33 -9.77
C SER A 159 11.58 -9.65 -9.24
N ILE A 160 12.86 -9.66 -8.88
CA ILE A 160 13.49 -10.79 -8.20
C ILE A 160 13.45 -10.49 -6.70
N ILE A 161 12.76 -11.32 -5.92
CA ILE A 161 12.71 -11.18 -4.46
C ILE A 161 14.11 -11.47 -3.90
N CYS A 162 14.73 -10.46 -3.30
CA CYS A 162 15.96 -10.65 -2.54
C CYS A 162 15.62 -11.35 -1.22
N ASN A 163 16.04 -12.60 -1.05
CA ASN A 163 15.77 -13.39 0.15
C ASN A 163 16.82 -13.09 1.26
N LEU A 164 16.92 -11.83 1.71
CA LEU A 164 17.93 -11.43 2.69
C LEU A 164 17.60 -11.88 4.13
N CYS A 165 16.32 -11.87 4.55
CA CYS A 165 16.02 -11.85 6.00
C CYS A 165 15.60 -13.16 6.68
N CYS A 166 15.15 -14.20 5.98
CA CYS A 166 14.56 -15.34 6.70
C CYS A 166 15.59 -16.23 7.46
N HIS A 167 16.89 -16.12 7.15
CA HIS A 167 17.92 -16.99 7.75
C HIS A 167 18.90 -16.30 8.72
N CYS A 168 18.87 -14.96 8.87
CA CYS A 168 19.85 -14.23 9.68
C CYS A 168 19.85 -14.60 11.17
N PHE A 169 18.69 -14.99 11.72
CA PHE A 169 18.62 -15.41 13.12
C PHE A 169 18.95 -16.89 13.34
N SER A 170 18.76 -17.78 12.37
CA SER A 170 19.22 -19.18 12.50
C SER A 170 20.73 -19.24 12.69
N ALA A 171 21.47 -18.31 12.09
CA ALA A 171 22.91 -18.20 12.27
C ALA A 171 23.33 -17.40 13.51
N ALA A 172 22.65 -16.31 13.86
CA ALA A 172 22.93 -15.58 15.10
C ALA A 172 22.58 -16.40 16.37
N SER A 173 21.52 -17.22 16.30
CA SER A 173 21.16 -18.22 17.32
C SER A 173 22.03 -19.48 17.27
N ALA A 174 22.90 -19.66 16.27
CA ALA A 174 23.81 -20.80 16.17
C ALA A 174 25.11 -20.61 16.94
N GLY A 175 25.24 -19.55 17.73
CA GLY A 175 26.17 -19.56 18.86
C GLY A 175 25.63 -20.54 19.90
N LYS A 176 26.10 -21.80 19.88
CA LYS A 176 25.90 -22.79 20.96
C LYS A 176 26.64 -22.35 22.23
N ASP A 177 26.34 -21.16 22.74
CA ASP A 177 26.83 -20.72 24.04
C ASP A 177 25.86 -21.23 25.10
N SER A 178 26.34 -22.15 25.93
CA SER A 178 25.57 -22.76 27.02
C SER A 178 25.05 -21.72 28.02
N ARG A 179 25.70 -20.56 28.12
CA ARG A 179 25.25 -19.43 28.96
C ARG A 179 24.00 -18.77 28.39
N VAL A 180 23.98 -18.56 27.07
CA VAL A 180 22.84 -17.98 26.34
C VAL A 180 21.64 -18.92 26.41
N ASP A 181 21.84 -20.21 26.15
CA ASP A 181 20.78 -21.21 26.21
C ASP A 181 20.17 -21.32 27.62
N ARG A 182 21.00 -21.25 28.66
CA ARG A 182 20.54 -21.22 30.06
C ARG A 182 19.68 -19.99 30.33
N ALA A 183 20.19 -18.79 30.05
CA ALA A 183 19.51 -17.54 30.35
C ALA A 183 18.19 -17.39 29.57
N VAL A 184 18.20 -17.73 28.28
CA VAL A 184 17.01 -17.76 27.43
C VAL A 184 16.02 -18.84 27.91
N GLY A 185 16.51 -20.01 28.33
CA GLY A 185 15.70 -21.08 28.91
C GLY A 185 14.95 -20.65 30.19
N VAL A 186 15.61 -19.87 31.05
CA VAL A 186 14.97 -19.26 32.23
C VAL A 186 13.88 -18.28 31.80
N CYS A 187 14.16 -17.39 30.85
CA CYS A 187 13.16 -16.44 30.32
C CYS A 187 11.91 -17.16 29.79
N LYS A 188 12.09 -18.23 29.01
CA LYS A 188 10.96 -19.04 28.48
C LYS A 188 10.10 -19.61 29.60
N LYS A 189 10.72 -20.16 30.65
CA LYS A 189 10.00 -20.73 31.80
C LYS A 189 9.25 -19.66 32.59
N VAL A 190 9.89 -18.51 32.82
CA VAL A 190 9.24 -17.34 33.44
C VAL A 190 8.02 -16.94 32.61
N VAL A 191 8.20 -16.62 31.33
CA VAL A 191 7.11 -16.18 30.46
C VAL A 191 5.98 -17.20 30.40
N SER A 192 6.28 -18.48 30.23
CA SER A 192 5.29 -19.57 30.23
C SER A 192 4.45 -19.57 31.52
N THR A 193 5.12 -19.43 32.67
CA THR A 193 4.47 -19.42 33.99
C THR A 193 3.44 -18.29 34.14
N PHE A 194 3.73 -17.10 33.60
CA PHE A 194 2.78 -15.98 33.60
C PHE A 194 1.74 -16.13 32.49
N SER A 195 2.11 -16.61 31.30
CA SER A 195 1.22 -16.75 30.14
C SER A 195 0.03 -17.68 30.39
N TYR A 196 0.22 -18.75 31.15
CA TYR A 196 -0.85 -19.72 31.47
C TYR A 196 -1.59 -19.46 32.79
N SER A 197 -1.18 -18.47 33.59
CA SER A 197 -1.79 -18.21 34.90
C SER A 197 -2.42 -16.82 34.99
N TRP A 198 -3.75 -16.76 34.93
CA TRP A 198 -4.49 -15.49 35.08
C TRP A 198 -4.17 -14.79 36.41
N LYS A 199 -4.02 -15.56 37.51
CA LYS A 199 -3.67 -15.04 38.84
C LYS A 199 -2.33 -14.30 38.81
N LYS A 200 -1.32 -14.87 38.12
CA LYS A 200 0.01 -14.27 37.99
C LYS A 200 0.01 -13.08 37.04
N LYS A 201 -0.78 -13.10 35.97
CA LYS A 201 -0.98 -11.90 35.12
C LYS A 201 -1.59 -10.75 35.91
N SER A 202 -2.60 -11.04 36.74
CA SER A 202 -3.21 -10.03 37.62
C SER A 202 -2.21 -9.51 38.65
N ALA A 203 -1.42 -10.39 39.28
CA ALA A 203 -0.37 -10.00 40.22
C ALA A 203 0.73 -9.16 39.55
N LEU A 204 1.15 -9.51 38.33
CA LEU A 204 2.10 -8.74 37.55
C LEU A 204 1.59 -7.34 37.26
N SER A 205 0.33 -7.20 36.85
CA SER A 205 -0.28 -5.89 36.61
C SER A 205 -0.34 -5.01 37.86
N LYS A 206 -0.59 -5.61 39.03
CA LYS A 206 -0.54 -4.90 40.32
C LYS A 206 0.88 -4.48 40.69
N ALA A 207 1.86 -5.36 40.51
CA ALA A 207 3.28 -5.06 40.74
C ALA A 207 3.78 -3.95 39.80
N GLN A 208 3.36 -3.97 38.52
CA GLN A 208 3.64 -2.92 37.54
C GLN A 208 3.11 -1.55 37.98
N GLN A 209 1.86 -1.49 38.44
CA GLN A 209 1.27 -0.26 38.98
C GLN A 209 2.03 0.26 40.20
N ARG A 210 2.41 -0.63 41.12
CA ARG A 210 3.15 -0.28 42.34
C ARG A 210 4.57 0.22 42.07
N LEU A 211 5.22 -0.32 41.05
CA LEU A 211 6.60 0.01 40.66
C LEU A 211 6.66 1.10 39.57
N HIS A 212 5.52 1.67 39.17
CA HIS A 212 5.41 2.65 38.08
C HIS A 212 6.04 2.16 36.76
N LEU A 213 5.91 0.86 36.47
CA LEU A 213 6.37 0.26 35.22
C LEU A 213 5.24 0.27 34.17
N PRO A 214 5.57 0.29 32.87
CA PRO A 214 4.59 0.16 31.81
C PRO A 214 3.75 -1.13 31.97
N PRO A 215 2.41 -1.08 31.82
CA PRO A 215 1.53 -2.22 32.03
C PRO A 215 1.56 -3.20 30.84
N HIS A 216 2.74 -3.71 30.50
CA HIS A 216 2.95 -4.61 29.37
C HIS A 216 2.81 -6.08 29.78
N GLN A 217 2.21 -6.89 28.90
CA GLN A 217 2.22 -8.34 29.04
C GLN A 217 3.57 -8.92 28.59
N LEU A 218 3.96 -10.04 29.19
CA LEU A 218 5.14 -10.78 28.76
C LEU A 218 4.93 -11.38 27.37
N VAL A 219 5.98 -11.34 26.54
CA VAL A 219 5.95 -11.80 25.14
C VAL A 219 6.46 -13.23 25.07
N THR A 220 5.65 -14.15 24.56
CA THR A 220 6.06 -15.54 24.31
C THR A 220 6.87 -15.63 23.02
N GLU A 221 8.00 -16.33 23.06
CA GLU A 221 8.78 -16.65 21.86
C GLU A 221 7.94 -17.51 20.89
N SER A 222 7.97 -17.14 19.61
CA SER A 222 7.39 -17.89 18.52
C SER A 222 8.52 -18.35 17.60
N LEU A 223 8.62 -19.65 17.40
CA LEU A 223 9.65 -20.25 16.52
C LEU A 223 9.53 -19.78 15.05
N THR A 224 8.35 -19.28 14.66
CA THR A 224 8.08 -18.82 13.29
C THR A 224 8.21 -17.31 13.10
N ARG A 225 8.46 -16.53 14.18
CA ARG A 225 8.62 -15.07 14.10
C ARG A 225 10.00 -14.67 14.61
N TRP A 226 10.86 -14.29 13.67
CA TRP A 226 12.29 -14.06 13.86
C TRP A 226 12.64 -13.09 15.01
N GLY A 227 11.89 -11.99 15.18
CA GLY A 227 12.11 -11.00 16.24
C GLY A 227 11.53 -11.35 17.62
N SER A 228 10.82 -12.48 17.76
CA SER A 228 10.08 -12.79 18.99
C SER A 228 10.97 -13.12 20.19
N ARG A 229 12.15 -13.72 19.99
CA ARG A 229 13.10 -14.01 21.07
C ARG A 229 13.67 -12.74 21.66
N GLN A 230 14.14 -11.80 20.82
CA GLN A 230 14.64 -10.51 21.29
C GLN A 230 13.51 -9.74 22.02
N LYS A 231 12.30 -9.69 21.44
CA LYS A 231 11.14 -9.01 22.05
C LYS A 231 10.78 -9.61 23.41
N MET A 232 10.92 -10.93 23.57
CA MET A 232 10.78 -11.63 24.85
C MET A 232 11.84 -11.19 25.86
N VAL A 233 13.12 -11.21 25.47
CA VAL A 233 14.24 -10.81 26.33
C VAL A 233 14.11 -9.35 26.77
N ALA A 234 13.89 -8.44 25.83
CA ALA A 234 13.68 -7.01 26.10
C ALA A 234 12.54 -6.79 27.11
N ARG A 235 11.40 -7.49 26.93
CA ARG A 235 10.26 -7.38 27.84
C ARG A 235 10.55 -7.95 29.24
N VAL A 236 11.31 -9.04 29.33
CA VAL A 236 11.70 -9.63 30.63
C VAL A 236 12.65 -8.70 31.37
N LEU A 237 13.60 -8.07 30.67
CA LEU A 237 14.50 -7.07 31.27
C LEU A 237 13.74 -5.83 31.74
N GLU A 238 12.84 -5.28 30.92
CA GLU A 238 11.97 -4.13 31.30
C GLU A 238 11.15 -4.43 32.57
N GLN A 239 10.61 -5.65 32.65
CA GLN A 239 9.68 -6.06 33.72
C GLN A 239 10.36 -6.81 34.87
N GLN A 240 11.69 -6.83 34.90
CA GLN A 240 12.49 -7.65 35.84
C GLN A 240 12.10 -7.42 37.30
N LYS A 241 11.92 -6.16 37.71
CA LYS A 241 11.56 -5.80 39.09
C LYS A 241 10.18 -6.33 39.48
N ALA A 242 9.19 -6.19 38.59
CA ALA A 242 7.83 -6.69 38.82
C ALA A 242 7.77 -8.24 38.80
N ILE A 243 8.53 -8.88 37.91
CA ILE A 243 8.64 -10.34 37.85
C ILE A 243 9.23 -10.87 39.17
N THR A 244 10.32 -10.28 39.65
CA THR A 244 10.99 -10.68 40.89
C THR A 244 10.06 -10.55 42.10
N GLU A 245 9.25 -9.49 42.19
CA GLU A 245 8.27 -9.31 43.26
C GLU A 245 7.21 -10.42 43.27
N VAL A 246 6.63 -10.73 42.11
CA VAL A 246 5.57 -11.74 41.99
C VAL A 246 6.13 -13.15 42.26
N LEU A 247 7.30 -13.46 41.71
CA LEU A 247 7.95 -14.77 41.90
C LEU A 247 8.49 -14.96 43.32
N SER A 248 8.92 -13.88 44.00
CA SER A 248 9.36 -13.96 45.40
C SER A 248 8.23 -14.36 46.35
N SER A 249 6.99 -13.98 46.00
CA SER A 249 5.78 -14.33 46.72
C SER A 249 5.28 -15.75 46.43
N ASP A 250 5.82 -16.42 45.39
CA ASP A 250 5.42 -17.75 44.94
C ASP A 250 6.48 -18.80 45.28
N LYS A 251 6.21 -19.60 46.33
CA LYS A 251 7.12 -20.66 46.81
C LYS A 251 7.53 -21.67 45.74
N ASN A 252 6.65 -21.98 44.79
CA ASN A 252 6.91 -23.02 43.78
C ASN A 252 7.75 -22.50 42.61
N ASN A 253 7.68 -21.19 42.32
CA ASN A 253 8.31 -20.60 41.13
C ASN A 253 9.44 -19.62 41.47
N ARG A 254 9.81 -19.51 42.75
CA ARG A 254 10.93 -18.66 43.21
C ARG A 254 12.26 -19.01 42.55
N HIS A 255 12.48 -20.27 42.20
CA HIS A 255 13.68 -20.74 41.50
C HIS A 255 13.81 -20.22 40.05
N LEU A 256 12.76 -19.60 39.49
CA LEU A 256 12.75 -19.03 38.15
C LEU A 256 13.16 -17.55 38.12
N ILE A 257 13.46 -16.94 39.27
CA ILE A 257 13.98 -15.57 39.32
C ILE A 257 15.35 -15.57 38.63
N PRO A 258 15.55 -14.79 37.54
CA PRO A 258 16.83 -14.75 36.85
C PRO A 258 17.95 -14.29 37.79
N MET A 259 19.08 -15.00 37.77
CA MET A 259 20.26 -14.61 38.54
C MET A 259 20.94 -13.40 37.89
N TRP A 260 21.81 -12.71 38.62
CA TRP A 260 22.57 -11.58 38.07
C TRP A 260 23.38 -11.99 36.81
N GLN A 261 23.93 -13.20 36.76
CA GLN A 261 24.61 -13.71 35.56
C GLN A 261 23.66 -13.90 34.37
N ASP A 262 22.41 -14.31 34.63
CA ASP A 262 21.41 -14.45 33.57
C ASP A 262 21.02 -13.07 33.04
N ILE A 263 20.84 -12.09 33.93
CA ILE A 263 20.51 -10.71 33.55
C ILE A 263 21.63 -10.08 32.71
N ASP A 264 22.88 -10.23 33.13
CA ASP A 264 24.04 -9.67 32.42
C ASP A 264 24.20 -10.26 31.00
N VAL A 265 23.95 -11.56 30.85
CA VAL A 265 23.90 -12.24 29.54
C VAL A 265 22.73 -11.71 28.70
N LEU A 266 21.54 -11.57 29.30
CA LEU A 266 20.35 -11.07 28.59
C LEU A 266 20.51 -9.61 28.15
N GLU A 267 21.14 -8.76 28.97
CA GLU A 267 21.46 -7.37 28.64
C GLU A 267 22.46 -7.31 27.48
N SER A 268 23.52 -8.12 27.53
CA SER A 268 24.50 -8.26 26.44
C SER A 268 23.83 -8.71 25.13
N MET A 269 22.95 -9.71 25.20
CA MET A 269 22.16 -10.15 24.04
C MET A 269 21.22 -9.07 23.51
N ASN A 270 20.54 -8.35 24.42
CA ASN A 270 19.60 -7.32 24.03
C ASN A 270 20.33 -6.15 23.35
N ALA A 271 21.50 -5.74 23.85
CA ALA A 271 22.31 -4.70 23.23
C ALA A 271 22.72 -5.06 21.80
N ALA A 272 23.14 -6.31 21.55
CA ALA A 272 23.54 -6.76 20.21
C ALA A 272 22.35 -6.91 19.24
N LEU A 273 21.20 -7.41 19.73
CA LEU A 273 20.08 -7.81 18.87
C LEU A 273 19.03 -6.71 18.65
N THR A 274 18.93 -5.70 19.52
CA THR A 274 17.90 -4.66 19.42
C THR A 274 18.05 -3.85 18.13
N LEU A 275 19.27 -3.40 17.83
CA LEU A 275 19.53 -2.61 16.63
C LEU A 275 19.27 -3.44 15.37
N LEU A 276 19.73 -4.69 15.33
CA LEU A 276 19.46 -5.61 14.21
C LEU A 276 17.96 -5.82 13.98
N LEU A 277 17.17 -5.86 15.06
CA LEU A 277 15.73 -5.97 14.98
C LEU A 277 15.11 -4.74 14.32
N GLU A 278 15.50 -3.53 14.74
CA GLU A 278 14.97 -2.28 14.19
C GLU A 278 15.29 -2.13 12.70
N PHE A 279 16.54 -2.43 12.29
CA PHE A 279 16.94 -2.38 10.88
C PHE A 279 16.21 -3.41 10.04
N THR A 280 16.05 -4.63 10.55
CA THR A 280 15.35 -5.67 9.80
C THR A 280 13.85 -5.42 9.74
N ASP A 281 13.23 -4.89 10.80
CA ASP A 281 11.82 -4.45 10.78
C ASP A 281 11.63 -3.33 9.74
N SER A 282 12.63 -2.44 9.58
CA SER A 282 12.64 -1.40 8.53
C SER A 282 12.83 -2.01 7.12
N LEU A 283 13.81 -2.87 6.90
CA LEU A 283 14.00 -3.56 5.62
C LEU A 283 12.83 -4.50 5.24
N SER A 284 11.92 -4.79 6.18
CA SER A 284 10.69 -5.57 5.96
C SER A 284 9.50 -4.71 5.51
N GLY A 285 9.71 -3.43 5.21
CA GLY A 285 8.73 -2.53 4.62
C GLY A 285 8.32 -2.92 3.21
N GLU A 286 7.08 -2.60 2.83
CA GLU A 286 6.53 -2.81 1.48
C GLU A 286 6.03 -1.52 0.81
N SER A 287 5.94 -0.42 1.56
CA SER A 287 5.45 0.87 1.08
C SER A 287 6.55 1.81 0.59
N TYR A 288 7.82 1.41 0.72
CA TYR A 288 9.00 2.19 0.35
C TYR A 288 10.09 1.27 -0.20
N VAL A 289 11.08 1.86 -0.87
CA VAL A 289 12.21 1.12 -1.43
C VAL A 289 13.08 0.56 -0.31
N THR A 290 13.35 -0.75 -0.31
CA THR A 290 14.16 -1.38 0.76
C THR A 290 15.49 -1.93 0.26
N VAL A 291 15.58 -2.35 -1.00
CA VAL A 291 16.78 -3.02 -1.55
C VAL A 291 18.00 -2.11 -1.63
N SER A 292 17.82 -0.82 -1.92
CA SER A 292 18.93 0.14 -2.01
C SER A 292 19.60 0.39 -0.66
N TYR A 293 18.84 0.31 0.44
CA TYR A 293 19.35 0.51 1.80
C TYR A 293 20.22 -0.66 2.30
N VAL A 294 20.24 -1.81 1.63
CA VAL A 294 21.00 -2.99 2.11
C VAL A 294 22.50 -2.70 2.21
N LYS A 295 23.13 -2.11 1.18
CA LYS A 295 24.57 -1.80 1.23
C LYS A 295 24.91 -0.72 2.26
N PRO A 296 24.19 0.43 2.31
CA PRO A 296 24.36 1.41 3.38
C PRO A 296 24.22 0.82 4.79
N VAL A 297 23.22 -0.04 5.02
CA VAL A 297 23.01 -0.72 6.30
C VAL A 297 24.16 -1.68 6.63
N LEU A 298 24.65 -2.46 5.66
CA LEU A 298 25.82 -3.31 5.86
C LEU A 298 27.09 -2.49 6.15
N HIS A 299 27.27 -1.35 5.50
CA HIS A 299 28.36 -0.44 5.79
C HIS A 299 28.24 0.12 7.22
N LEU A 300 27.04 0.55 7.64
CA LEU A 300 26.75 1.05 8.98
C LEU A 300 26.98 -0.02 10.07
N PHE A 301 26.64 -1.27 9.78
CA PHE A 301 26.95 -2.39 10.64
C PHE A 301 28.47 -2.55 10.82
N ARG A 302 29.25 -2.44 9.74
CA ARG A 302 30.72 -2.56 9.79
C ARG A 302 31.39 -1.38 10.50
N SER A 303 30.92 -0.16 10.27
CA SER A 303 31.57 1.05 10.76
C SER A 303 31.21 1.40 12.20
N ASN A 304 29.93 1.26 12.58
CA ASN A 304 29.41 1.81 13.83
C ASN A 304 28.75 0.76 14.74
N LEU A 305 27.82 -0.05 14.21
CA LEU A 305 26.87 -0.78 15.08
C LEU A 305 27.38 -2.14 15.58
N LEU A 306 28.06 -2.91 14.72
CA LEU A 306 28.67 -4.18 15.07
C LEU A 306 30.19 -4.07 15.22
N LYS A 307 30.73 -2.84 15.24
CA LYS A 307 32.12 -2.62 15.65
C LYS A 307 32.29 -3.04 17.11
N VAL A 308 33.32 -3.84 17.35
CA VAL A 308 33.71 -4.26 18.68
C VAL A 308 34.27 -3.05 19.42
N ASN A 309 33.59 -2.63 20.48
CA ASN A 309 34.03 -1.54 21.33
C ASN A 309 34.73 -2.08 22.57
N GLU A 310 35.62 -1.28 23.17
CA GLU A 310 36.37 -1.69 24.37
C GLU A 310 35.46 -1.94 25.59
N GLY A 311 34.30 -1.27 25.64
CA GLY A 311 33.29 -1.45 26.70
C GLY A 311 32.33 -2.63 26.50
N ASP A 312 32.43 -3.37 25.40
CA ASP A 312 31.56 -4.52 25.15
C ASP A 312 31.99 -5.73 26.01
N THR A 313 31.01 -6.49 26.51
CA THR A 313 31.29 -7.79 27.15
C THR A 313 31.89 -8.76 26.12
N GLU A 314 32.75 -9.68 26.54
CA GLU A 314 33.35 -10.69 25.63
C GLU A 314 32.29 -11.47 24.84
N LEU A 315 31.14 -11.74 25.46
CA LEU A 315 29.99 -12.35 24.79
C LEU A 315 29.42 -11.46 23.68
N THR A 316 29.28 -10.15 23.93
CA THR A 316 28.80 -9.18 22.94
C THR A 316 29.77 -9.08 21.77
N LYS A 317 31.08 -9.09 22.02
CA LYS A 317 32.11 -9.07 20.97
C LYS A 317 32.04 -10.30 20.07
N GLU A 318 31.91 -11.48 20.68
CA GLU A 318 31.75 -12.74 19.96
C GLU A 318 30.46 -12.76 19.12
N MET A 319 29.34 -12.30 19.69
CA MET A 319 28.07 -12.18 18.96
C MET A 319 28.19 -11.22 17.77
N LYS A 320 28.72 -10.01 17.98
CA LYS A 320 28.91 -9.02 16.91
C LYS A 320 29.73 -9.57 15.76
N THR A 321 30.84 -10.26 16.08
CA THR A 321 31.74 -10.85 15.08
C THR A 321 31.04 -11.95 14.29
N LYS A 322 30.38 -12.89 14.97
CA LYS A 322 29.63 -13.98 14.31
C LYS A 322 28.50 -13.47 13.41
N ILE A 323 27.77 -12.46 13.87
CA ILE A 323 26.70 -11.83 13.10
C ILE A 323 27.27 -11.17 11.84
N MET A 324 28.38 -10.44 11.97
CA MET A 324 29.03 -9.80 10.82
C MET A 324 29.51 -10.83 9.79
N THR A 325 30.24 -11.87 10.23
CA THR A 325 30.72 -12.93 9.34
C THR A 325 29.57 -13.59 8.59
N TYR A 326 28.48 -13.88 9.29
CA TYR A 326 27.29 -14.45 8.65
C TYR A 326 26.67 -13.52 7.60
N LEU A 327 26.54 -12.22 7.90
CA LEU A 327 26.01 -11.24 6.96
C LEU A 327 26.91 -11.11 5.74
N ASP A 328 28.23 -11.14 5.92
CA ASP A 328 29.19 -11.08 4.82
C ASP A 328 29.10 -12.33 3.92
N GLU A 329 29.10 -13.53 4.50
CA GLU A 329 28.96 -14.79 3.77
C GLU A 329 27.64 -14.85 2.98
N ARG A 330 26.54 -14.37 3.57
CA ARG A 330 25.23 -14.38 2.92
C ARG A 330 25.14 -13.42 1.74
N ASN A 331 25.81 -12.27 1.84
CA ASN A 331 25.83 -11.23 0.82
C ASN A 331 27.00 -11.37 -0.18
N ALA A 332 27.84 -12.39 -0.04
CA ALA A 332 29.01 -12.61 -0.90
C ALA A 332 28.66 -13.24 -2.27
N GLY A 333 27.41 -13.67 -2.50
CA GLY A 333 27.00 -14.26 -3.78
C GLY A 333 27.11 -13.24 -4.92
N PRO A 334 27.73 -13.58 -6.06
CA PRO A 334 28.00 -12.62 -7.15
C PRO A 334 26.70 -12.00 -7.69
N ASP A 335 25.67 -12.80 -7.94
CA ASP A 335 24.38 -12.30 -8.45
C ASP A 335 23.66 -11.37 -7.46
N THR A 336 23.84 -11.61 -6.15
CA THR A 336 23.23 -10.78 -5.10
C THR A 336 23.99 -9.47 -4.95
N ASP A 337 25.32 -9.53 -4.93
CA ASP A 337 26.16 -8.33 -4.84
C ASP A 337 25.93 -7.40 -6.05
N ASP A 338 25.79 -7.99 -7.24
CA ASP A 338 25.45 -7.30 -8.48
C ASP A 338 24.08 -6.62 -8.45
N LEU A 339 23.04 -7.33 -7.98
CA LEU A 339 21.70 -6.76 -7.80
C LEU A 339 21.74 -5.57 -6.83
N LEU A 340 22.43 -5.73 -5.71
CA LEU A 340 22.56 -4.71 -4.68
C LEU A 340 23.39 -3.51 -5.17
N ASP A 341 24.42 -3.75 -5.99
CA ASP A 341 25.23 -2.71 -6.61
C ASP A 341 24.40 -1.85 -7.56
N MET A 342 23.60 -2.49 -8.42
CA MET A 342 22.69 -1.80 -9.33
C MET A 342 21.61 -1.02 -8.58
N ALA A 343 20.99 -1.62 -7.56
CA ALA A 343 19.97 -0.97 -6.75
C ALA A 343 20.51 0.24 -5.97
N THR A 344 21.72 0.14 -5.42
CA THR A 344 22.36 1.26 -4.70
C THR A 344 22.74 2.38 -5.66
N LEU A 345 23.25 2.04 -6.85
CA LEU A 345 23.59 3.03 -7.87
C LEU A 345 22.36 3.82 -8.34
N MET A 346 21.24 3.12 -8.54
CA MET A 346 19.97 3.73 -8.96
C MET A 346 19.28 4.50 -7.84
N ASP A 347 19.79 4.48 -6.60
CA ASP A 347 19.25 5.30 -5.52
C ASP A 347 19.84 6.71 -5.54
N PRO A 348 19.03 7.78 -5.72
CA PRO A 348 19.51 9.16 -5.79
C PRO A 348 20.16 9.67 -4.50
N MET A 349 19.92 9.03 -3.35
CA MET A 349 20.55 9.38 -2.08
C MET A 349 21.96 8.80 -1.95
N PHE A 350 22.17 7.58 -2.46
CA PHE A 350 23.40 6.81 -2.21
C PHE A 350 24.35 6.80 -3.41
N LYS A 351 23.83 6.71 -4.63
CA LYS A 351 24.59 6.67 -5.89
C LYS A 351 25.79 5.70 -5.78
N ALA A 352 27.01 6.21 -5.96
CA ALA A 352 28.25 5.41 -5.91
C ALA A 352 28.92 5.39 -4.52
N GLN A 353 28.36 6.01 -3.49
CA GLN A 353 29.04 6.22 -2.20
C GLN A 353 29.33 4.92 -1.43
N TYR A 354 28.43 3.93 -1.55
CA TYR A 354 28.53 2.65 -0.82
C TYR A 354 29.01 1.48 -1.70
N ILE A 355 29.44 1.79 -2.94
CA ILE A 355 29.96 0.83 -3.91
C ILE A 355 31.49 0.85 -3.84
N ARG A 356 32.13 -0.33 -3.96
CA ARG A 356 33.60 -0.39 -4.01
C ARG A 356 34.08 0.35 -5.27
N PRO A 357 35.07 1.26 -5.16
CA PRO A 357 35.49 2.13 -6.27
C PRO A 357 35.94 1.32 -7.50
N GLU A 358 36.54 0.15 -7.29
CA GLU A 358 36.97 -0.77 -8.34
C GLU A 358 35.81 -1.33 -9.19
N LYS A 359 34.61 -1.48 -8.59
CA LYS A 359 33.43 -2.04 -9.26
C LYS A 359 32.58 -0.99 -9.96
N VAL A 360 32.69 0.28 -9.57
CA VAL A 360 31.86 1.38 -10.11
C VAL A 360 31.94 1.45 -11.64
N GLY A 361 33.15 1.29 -12.21
CA GLY A 361 33.31 1.28 -13.68
C GLY A 361 32.56 0.14 -14.36
N ALA A 362 32.64 -1.08 -13.82
CA ALA A 362 31.95 -2.25 -14.37
C ALA A 362 30.42 -2.13 -14.28
N ILE A 363 29.92 -1.58 -13.17
CA ILE A 363 28.47 -1.38 -12.94
C ILE A 363 27.92 -0.33 -13.89
N LYS A 364 28.65 0.78 -14.13
CA LYS A 364 28.25 1.80 -15.12
C LYS A 364 28.12 1.21 -16.53
N MET A 365 29.12 0.42 -16.94
CA MET A 365 29.10 -0.25 -18.24
C MET A 365 27.93 -1.23 -18.37
N ARG A 366 27.62 -1.96 -17.30
CA ARG A 366 26.46 -2.86 -17.26
C ARG A 366 25.15 -2.10 -17.35
N ALA A 367 24.99 -1.01 -16.59
CA ALA A 367 23.79 -0.17 -16.65
C ALA A 367 23.56 0.37 -18.07
N ALA A 368 24.63 0.82 -18.73
CA ALA A 368 24.56 1.26 -20.13
C ALA A 368 24.13 0.13 -21.08
N HIS A 369 24.70 -1.07 -20.92
CA HIS A 369 24.38 -2.23 -21.76
C HIS A 369 22.95 -2.76 -21.55
N GLU A 370 22.46 -2.81 -20.31
CA GLU A 370 21.08 -3.26 -20.02
C GLU A 370 20.04 -2.30 -20.60
N VAL A 371 20.27 -0.99 -20.49
CA VAL A 371 19.38 0.04 -21.04
C VAL A 371 19.33 0.00 -22.58
N VAL A 372 20.45 -0.27 -23.24
CA VAL A 372 20.51 -0.36 -24.71
C VAL A 372 19.77 -1.60 -25.22
N ASN A 373 19.86 -2.72 -24.50
CA ASN A 373 19.15 -3.95 -24.87
C ASN A 373 17.62 -3.86 -24.65
N GLU A 374 17.17 -3.14 -23.62
CA GLU A 374 15.73 -2.93 -23.38
C GLU A 374 15.06 -2.07 -24.45
N ASP A 375 15.78 -1.08 -25.02
CA ASP A 375 15.27 -0.21 -26.09
C ASP A 375 15.16 -0.94 -27.46
N GLN A 376 16.07 -1.89 -27.73
CA GLN A 376 16.02 -2.71 -28.94
C GLN A 376 14.89 -3.76 -28.90
N GLY A 377 14.55 -4.27 -27.70
CA GLY A 377 13.47 -5.24 -27.51
C GLY A 377 12.06 -4.66 -27.74
N GLN A 378 11.85 -3.36 -27.49
CA GLN A 378 10.59 -2.68 -27.76
C GLN A 378 10.41 -2.28 -29.24
N SER A 379 11.51 -2.13 -29.99
CA SER A 379 11.48 -1.71 -31.40
C SER A 379 11.20 -2.85 -32.40
N GLN A 380 11.32 -4.13 -32.00
CA GLN A 380 11.07 -5.29 -32.87
C GLN A 380 9.67 -5.92 -32.73
N ALA A 381 8.83 -5.49 -31.79
CA ALA A 381 7.48 -6.03 -31.60
C ALA A 381 6.40 -5.33 -32.47
N GLY A 382 6.79 -4.35 -33.30
CA GLY A 382 5.87 -3.49 -34.05
C GLY A 382 5.65 -3.84 -35.53
N ASP A 383 6.46 -4.70 -36.16
CA ASP A 383 6.39 -4.94 -37.61
C ASP A 383 6.60 -6.41 -37.97
N SER A 384 5.52 -7.20 -37.92
CA SER A 384 5.31 -8.35 -38.83
C SER A 384 3.92 -8.94 -38.65
N GLU A 385 3.00 -8.65 -39.59
CA GLU A 385 2.23 -9.65 -40.36
C GLU A 385 1.13 -8.93 -41.18
N GLY A 386 1.54 -8.38 -42.32
CA GLY A 386 0.65 -8.17 -43.46
C GLY A 386 0.73 -9.38 -44.39
N ALA A 387 -0.21 -10.31 -44.27
CA ALA A 387 -0.43 -11.35 -45.28
C ALA A 387 -1.33 -10.80 -46.38
N ALA A 388 -0.83 -10.85 -47.61
CA ALA A 388 -1.48 -10.39 -48.83
C ALA A 388 -2.75 -11.18 -49.18
N ASP A 389 -3.74 -10.50 -49.74
CA ASP A 389 -4.68 -11.09 -50.70
C ASP A 389 -4.92 -10.11 -51.86
N GLN A 390 -4.90 -10.64 -53.08
CA GLN A 390 -4.96 -9.91 -54.34
C GLN A 390 -6.40 -9.85 -54.87
N GLY A 391 -6.82 -8.70 -55.38
CA GLY A 391 -8.06 -8.55 -56.16
C GLY A 391 -8.03 -7.25 -56.95
N ALA A 392 -8.22 -7.37 -58.26
CA ALA A 392 -7.78 -6.44 -59.30
C ALA A 392 -8.73 -5.29 -59.67
N GLU A 393 -8.20 -4.46 -60.58
CA GLU A 393 -8.84 -3.61 -61.60
C GLU A 393 -9.05 -2.10 -61.35
N GLY A 394 -8.48 -1.30 -62.28
CA GLY A 394 -9.24 -0.21 -62.89
C GLY A 394 -8.70 1.22 -62.80
N GLY A 395 -7.67 1.55 -63.57
CA GLY A 395 -7.75 2.66 -64.54
C GLY A 395 -7.66 4.15 -64.12
N VAL A 396 -6.65 4.80 -64.73
CA VAL A 396 -6.67 6.14 -65.37
C VAL A 396 -6.32 7.38 -64.50
N ALA A 397 -5.13 7.92 -64.75
CA ALA A 397 -4.73 9.31 -64.50
C ALA A 397 -5.33 10.25 -65.59
N PRO A 398 -5.45 11.58 -65.40
CA PRO A 398 -4.25 12.43 -65.50
C PRO A 398 -4.26 13.73 -64.67
N ALA A 399 -3.10 14.39 -64.73
CA ALA A 399 -2.67 15.61 -64.07
C ALA A 399 -3.45 16.90 -64.44
N THR A 400 -3.35 17.91 -63.55
CA THR A 400 -3.11 19.34 -63.87
C THR A 400 -2.97 20.16 -62.56
N GLY A 401 -1.91 20.97 -62.41
CA GLY A 401 -1.78 21.98 -61.33
C GLY A 401 -2.27 23.36 -61.81
N PRO A 402 -1.87 24.51 -61.19
CA PRO A 402 -1.64 24.87 -59.78
C PRO A 402 -2.51 26.15 -59.42
N PRO A 403 -2.17 27.10 -58.50
CA PRO A 403 -2.58 27.10 -57.09
C PRO A 403 -3.21 28.43 -56.54
N LEU A 404 -3.56 28.44 -55.23
CA LEU A 404 -3.70 29.58 -54.26
C LEU A 404 -4.99 30.45 -54.24
N PRO A 405 -5.25 31.27 -53.18
CA PRO A 405 -5.23 31.02 -51.72
C PRO A 405 -6.45 31.67 -50.99
N LEU A 406 -6.66 31.42 -49.68
CA LEU A 406 -6.96 32.44 -48.63
C LEU A 406 -7.47 31.80 -47.33
N GLY A 407 -6.75 32.05 -46.24
CA GLY A 407 -7.16 31.65 -44.88
C GLY A 407 -6.03 31.68 -43.86
N VAL A 408 -5.29 32.79 -43.79
CA VAL A 408 -4.16 33.00 -42.87
C VAL A 408 -4.61 32.92 -41.41
N LYS A 409 -4.13 31.91 -40.66
CA LYS A 409 -4.01 31.99 -39.19
C LYS A 409 -2.56 32.32 -38.84
N LYS A 410 -2.34 33.53 -38.31
CA LYS A 410 -1.04 34.01 -37.81
C LYS A 410 -0.46 33.02 -36.79
N GLN A 411 0.61 32.33 -37.16
CA GLN A 411 1.49 31.67 -36.19
C GLN A 411 2.32 32.73 -35.47
N ARG A 412 2.26 32.75 -34.13
CA ARG A 412 3.22 33.50 -33.31
C ARG A 412 4.56 32.79 -33.45
N LYS A 413 5.53 33.44 -34.09
CA LYS A 413 6.91 32.96 -34.15
C LYS A 413 7.49 33.05 -32.73
N SER A 414 7.60 31.89 -32.06
CA SER A 414 8.31 31.74 -30.80
C SER A 414 9.78 32.11 -31.00
N LEU A 415 10.42 32.70 -29.98
CA LEU A 415 11.87 32.97 -29.95
C LEU A 415 12.70 31.71 -30.25
N GLU A 416 12.13 30.53 -29.96
CA GLU A 416 12.66 29.20 -30.28
C GLU A 416 12.96 29.00 -31.79
N SER A 417 12.13 29.58 -32.67
CA SER A 417 12.35 29.54 -34.12
C SER A 417 13.48 30.48 -34.60
N PHE A 418 13.81 31.50 -33.80
CA PHE A 418 14.91 32.42 -34.08
C PHE A 418 16.26 31.82 -33.67
N PHE A 419 16.33 31.12 -32.53
CA PHE A 419 17.54 30.46 -32.07
C PHE A 419 17.91 29.26 -32.95
N LYS A 420 16.93 28.44 -33.37
CA LYS A 420 17.15 27.30 -34.29
C LYS A 420 17.71 27.72 -35.66
N LYS A 421 17.54 28.99 -36.05
CA LYS A 421 18.08 29.55 -37.30
C LYS A 421 19.54 30.01 -37.20
N TRP A 422 20.04 30.23 -35.98
CA TRP A 422 21.39 30.73 -35.71
C TRP A 422 22.31 29.69 -35.08
N SER A 423 21.75 28.61 -34.53
CA SER A 423 22.48 27.38 -34.29
C SER A 423 22.79 26.74 -35.64
N GLN A 424 23.98 26.98 -36.19
CA GLN A 424 24.56 26.03 -37.10
C GLN A 424 24.57 24.68 -36.37
N GLU A 425 23.89 23.69 -36.92
CA GLU A 425 24.18 22.29 -36.63
C GLU A 425 25.65 22.10 -37.03
N GLU A 426 26.58 22.35 -36.10
CA GLU A 426 27.79 21.54 -36.08
C GLU A 426 27.26 20.12 -35.97
N ASP A 427 27.41 19.34 -37.04
CA ASP A 427 27.15 17.90 -37.09
C ASP A 427 28.01 17.23 -36.01
N ALA A 428 27.55 17.30 -34.75
CA ALA A 428 27.96 16.39 -33.72
C ALA A 428 27.52 15.03 -34.23
N LEU A 429 28.50 14.21 -34.61
CA LEU A 429 28.33 12.79 -34.95
C LEU A 429 27.20 12.22 -34.09
N PRO A 430 26.16 11.59 -34.68
CA PRO A 430 25.06 11.07 -33.89
C PRO A 430 25.64 10.13 -32.84
N LEU A 431 25.59 10.59 -31.58
CA LEU A 431 26.11 9.83 -30.45
C LEU A 431 25.44 8.46 -30.48
N THR A 432 26.22 7.40 -30.36
CA THR A 432 25.67 6.04 -30.24
C THR A 432 24.75 6.00 -29.02
N ASP A 433 23.73 5.14 -29.02
CA ASP A 433 22.78 5.08 -27.91
C ASP A 433 23.48 4.77 -26.57
N GLU A 434 24.57 3.99 -26.60
CA GLU A 434 25.49 3.79 -25.48
C GLU A 434 26.10 5.10 -24.95
N GLN A 435 26.53 6.01 -25.83
CA GLN A 435 27.08 7.31 -25.44
C GLN A 435 26.02 8.24 -24.85
N LYS A 436 24.76 8.14 -25.32
CA LYS A 436 23.63 8.90 -24.73
C LYS A 436 23.33 8.41 -23.32
N VAL A 437 23.30 7.10 -23.09
CA VAL A 437 23.09 6.53 -21.74
C VAL A 437 24.25 6.88 -20.81
N GLN A 438 25.49 6.82 -21.31
CA GLN A 438 26.66 7.20 -20.52
C GLN A 438 26.60 8.68 -20.09
N ASN A 439 26.22 9.58 -21.00
CA ASN A 439 26.02 10.99 -20.69
C ASN A 439 24.87 11.21 -19.69
N GLU A 440 23.77 10.46 -19.81
CA GLU A 440 22.64 10.48 -18.88
C GLU A 440 23.07 10.03 -17.47
N LEU A 441 23.86 8.97 -17.39
CA LEU A 441 24.41 8.42 -16.15
C LEU A 441 25.39 9.37 -15.47
N GLU A 442 26.25 10.04 -16.25
CA GLU A 442 27.16 11.05 -15.72
C GLU A 442 26.41 12.27 -15.17
N ARG A 443 25.37 12.74 -15.87
CA ARG A 443 24.49 13.82 -15.37
C ARG A 443 23.78 13.43 -14.09
N TYR A 444 23.29 12.20 -13.99
CA TYR A 444 22.66 11.68 -12.78
C TYR A 444 23.64 11.67 -11.58
N LEU A 445 24.86 11.20 -11.78
CA LEU A 445 25.89 11.15 -10.73
C LEU A 445 26.36 12.54 -10.28
N MET A 446 26.30 13.54 -11.16
CA MET A 446 26.65 14.93 -10.85
C MET A 446 25.48 15.73 -10.24
N CYS A 447 24.27 15.18 -10.24
CA CYS A 447 23.12 15.80 -9.60
C CYS A 447 23.33 15.85 -8.07
N PRO A 448 22.81 16.86 -7.33
CA PRO A 448 22.78 16.82 -5.88
C PRO A 448 22.10 15.56 -5.35
N ASP A 449 22.46 15.13 -4.14
CA ASP A 449 21.79 14.00 -3.49
C ASP A 449 20.35 14.39 -3.14
N ALA A 450 19.44 13.42 -3.26
CA ALA A 450 18.05 13.63 -2.90
C ALA A 450 17.88 13.90 -1.40
N ASP A 451 16.82 14.61 -1.05
CA ASP A 451 16.50 14.92 0.35
C ASP A 451 16.20 13.63 1.12
N SER A 452 16.60 13.57 2.39
CA SER A 452 16.49 12.37 3.24
C SER A 452 15.04 11.93 3.49
N GLU A 453 14.07 12.81 3.25
CA GLU A 453 12.63 12.57 3.42
C GLU A 453 11.92 12.21 2.11
N SER A 454 12.62 12.24 0.97
CA SER A 454 12.02 11.96 -0.34
C SER A 454 12.20 10.50 -0.76
N GLU A 455 11.10 9.83 -1.13
CA GLU A 455 11.13 8.46 -1.62
C GLU A 455 11.88 8.37 -2.97
N PRO A 456 12.83 7.42 -3.15
CA PRO A 456 13.62 7.31 -4.38
C PRO A 456 12.79 7.19 -5.66
N LEU A 457 11.68 6.44 -5.61
CA LEU A 457 10.80 6.25 -6.78
C LEU A 457 10.05 7.53 -7.16
N ASP A 458 9.68 8.36 -6.18
CA ASP A 458 9.04 9.66 -6.44
C ASP A 458 10.05 10.65 -7.06
N TRP A 459 11.31 10.61 -6.63
CA TRP A 459 12.38 11.38 -7.24
C TRP A 459 12.58 11.00 -8.72
N TRP A 460 12.61 9.71 -9.03
CA TRP A 460 12.72 9.22 -10.41
C TRP A 460 11.52 9.61 -11.26
N ARG A 461 10.31 9.61 -10.69
CA ARG A 461 9.10 10.07 -11.38
C ARG A 461 9.17 11.56 -11.73
N LEU A 462 9.72 12.39 -10.85
CA LEU A 462 9.89 13.83 -11.11
C LEU A 462 10.94 14.10 -12.20
N HIS A 463 12.02 13.31 -12.21
CA HIS A 463 13.15 13.47 -13.13
C HIS A 463 13.07 12.54 -14.37
N GLU A 464 11.95 11.87 -14.59
CA GLU A 464 11.72 10.95 -15.71
C GLU A 464 11.94 11.63 -17.07
N HIS A 465 11.60 12.91 -17.19
CA HIS A 465 11.83 13.69 -18.41
C HIS A 465 13.31 13.96 -18.73
N ASN A 466 14.16 14.03 -17.69
CA ASN A 466 15.60 14.25 -17.83
C ASN A 466 16.36 12.93 -17.97
N PHE A 467 15.84 11.87 -17.36
CA PHE A 467 16.46 10.56 -17.29
C PHE A 467 15.47 9.47 -17.74
N THR A 468 15.02 9.54 -19.00
CA THR A 468 13.97 8.67 -19.54
C THR A 468 14.38 7.20 -19.54
N ARG A 469 15.67 6.92 -19.74
CA ARG A 469 16.17 5.55 -19.88
C ARG A 469 16.60 4.99 -18.52
N LEU A 470 17.27 5.79 -17.69
CA LEU A 470 17.65 5.36 -16.35
C LEU A 470 16.45 5.21 -15.42
N SER A 471 15.37 5.97 -15.61
CA SER A 471 14.15 5.83 -14.80
C SER A 471 13.48 4.46 -15.00
N GLN A 472 13.55 3.86 -16.18
CA GLN A 472 13.07 2.49 -16.43
C GLN A 472 13.90 1.47 -15.66
N LEU A 473 15.23 1.62 -15.69
CA LEU A 473 16.16 0.79 -14.93
C LEU A 473 15.94 0.94 -13.42
N ALA A 474 15.75 2.17 -12.94
CA ALA A 474 15.47 2.45 -11.54
C ALA A 474 14.15 1.80 -11.08
N LYS A 475 13.07 1.88 -11.88
CA LYS A 475 11.81 1.20 -11.59
C LYS A 475 12.01 -0.32 -11.44
N LYS A 476 12.77 -0.95 -12.35
CA LYS A 476 13.06 -2.40 -12.34
C LYS A 476 13.86 -2.85 -11.11
N TYR A 477 14.85 -2.06 -10.68
CA TYR A 477 15.73 -2.45 -9.57
C TYR A 477 15.18 -2.04 -8.19
N LEU A 478 14.62 -0.84 -8.06
CA LEU A 478 14.16 -0.30 -6.77
C LEU A 478 12.83 -0.92 -6.31
N CYS A 479 12.03 -1.51 -7.20
CA CYS A 479 10.80 -2.22 -6.83
C CYS A 479 11.06 -3.56 -6.12
N ASN A 480 12.31 -4.06 -6.13
CA ASN A 480 12.62 -5.33 -5.50
C ASN A 480 12.61 -5.18 -3.97
N PRO A 481 11.85 -6.00 -3.23
CA PRO A 481 11.92 -5.99 -1.79
C PRO A 481 13.26 -6.59 -1.33
N ALA A 482 13.87 -6.00 -0.30
CA ALA A 482 15.07 -6.53 0.32
C ALA A 482 14.82 -7.87 1.05
N THR A 483 13.57 -8.17 1.40
CA THR A 483 13.22 -9.31 2.26
C THR A 483 12.05 -10.12 1.73
N SER A 484 11.98 -11.40 2.14
CA SER A 484 10.82 -12.28 1.89
C SER A 484 9.62 -11.99 2.80
N THR A 485 9.77 -11.11 3.77
CA THR A 485 8.78 -10.85 4.82
C THR A 485 7.41 -10.39 4.31
N PRO A 486 7.29 -9.58 3.23
CA PRO A 486 5.98 -9.26 2.65
C PRO A 486 5.20 -10.52 2.23
N SER A 487 5.87 -11.47 1.58
CA SER A 487 5.25 -12.75 1.19
C SER A 487 4.81 -13.58 2.40
N GLU A 488 5.62 -13.61 3.47
CA GLU A 488 5.30 -14.30 4.72
C GLU A 488 4.12 -13.65 5.45
N ARG A 489 3.98 -12.32 5.40
CA ARG A 489 2.84 -11.58 5.98
C ARG A 489 1.53 -11.96 5.29
N ILE A 490 1.56 -12.15 3.96
CA ILE A 490 0.43 -12.65 3.18
C ILE A 490 0.04 -14.06 3.67
N PHE A 491 1.01 -14.95 3.86
CA PHE A 491 0.75 -16.30 4.39
C PHE A 491 0.27 -16.30 5.85
N SER A 492 0.80 -15.43 6.71
CA SER A 492 0.36 -15.27 8.09
C SER A 492 -1.08 -14.75 8.17
N THR A 493 -1.44 -13.79 7.31
CA THR A 493 -2.82 -13.28 7.19
C THR A 493 -3.75 -14.36 6.61
N GLY A 494 -3.24 -15.12 5.63
CA GLY A 494 -3.89 -16.32 5.09
C GLY A 494 -4.15 -17.41 6.13
N GLY A 495 -3.41 -17.42 7.24
CA GLY A 495 -3.66 -18.26 8.40
C GLY A 495 -5.07 -18.09 8.99
N ASN A 496 -5.70 -16.92 8.86
CA ASN A 496 -7.10 -16.72 9.28
C ASN A 496 -8.11 -17.58 8.47
N ILE A 497 -7.75 -17.95 7.24
CA ILE A 497 -8.54 -18.83 6.38
C ILE A 497 -8.12 -20.29 6.60
N VAL A 498 -6.82 -20.54 6.72
CA VAL A 498 -6.21 -21.87 6.88
C VAL A 498 -5.92 -22.13 8.37
N THR A 499 -6.97 -22.28 9.20
CA THR A 499 -6.84 -22.74 10.60
C THR A 499 -7.29 -24.19 10.76
N CYS A 500 -6.85 -24.85 11.83
CA CYS A 500 -7.32 -26.21 12.22
C CYS A 500 -8.85 -26.30 12.38
N THR A 501 -9.53 -25.19 12.67
CA THR A 501 -10.99 -25.10 12.77
C THR A 501 -11.71 -24.95 11.41
N ARG A 502 -10.97 -24.78 10.31
CA ARG A 502 -11.49 -24.51 8.95
C ARG A 502 -10.81 -25.34 7.85
N ALA A 503 -10.26 -26.50 8.19
CA ALA A 503 -9.45 -27.39 7.34
C ALA A 503 -10.15 -28.01 6.09
N ALA A 504 -11.30 -27.49 5.64
CA ALA A 504 -12.11 -28.06 4.57
C ALA A 504 -12.15 -27.23 3.26
N LEU A 505 -11.31 -26.21 3.11
CA LEU A 505 -11.20 -25.46 1.85
C LEU A 505 -10.15 -26.12 0.94
N LYS A 506 -10.52 -26.33 -0.33
CA LYS A 506 -9.58 -26.82 -1.35
C LYS A 506 -8.49 -25.78 -1.59
N LEU A 507 -7.27 -26.24 -1.87
CA LEU A 507 -6.08 -25.41 -2.14
C LEU A 507 -6.35 -24.30 -3.16
N GLU A 508 -7.05 -24.63 -4.25
CA GLU A 508 -7.41 -23.66 -5.30
C GLU A 508 -8.27 -22.50 -4.80
N LYS A 509 -9.12 -22.73 -3.80
CA LYS A 509 -9.93 -21.66 -3.20
C LYS A 509 -9.13 -20.77 -2.27
N VAL A 510 -8.14 -21.34 -1.58
CA VAL A 510 -7.22 -20.55 -0.75
C VAL A 510 -6.40 -19.63 -1.65
N LYS A 511 -5.84 -20.14 -2.75
CA LYS A 511 -5.11 -19.32 -3.73
C LYS A 511 -5.95 -18.15 -4.26
N GLN A 512 -7.19 -18.42 -4.68
CA GLN A 512 -8.11 -17.39 -5.17
C GLN A 512 -8.38 -16.30 -4.14
N LEU A 513 -8.65 -16.68 -2.88
CA LEU A 513 -8.94 -15.72 -1.81
C LEU A 513 -7.71 -14.89 -1.42
N VAL A 514 -6.54 -15.52 -1.29
CA VAL A 514 -5.27 -14.83 -1.01
C VAL A 514 -4.96 -13.82 -2.13
N PHE A 515 -5.09 -14.23 -3.39
CA PHE A 515 -4.90 -13.34 -4.54
C PHE A 515 -5.85 -12.15 -4.51
N LEU A 516 -7.14 -12.41 -4.28
CA LEU A 516 -8.15 -11.35 -4.21
C LEU A 516 -7.90 -10.38 -3.05
N ALA A 517 -7.51 -10.86 -1.87
CA ALA A 517 -7.27 -9.99 -0.73
C ALA A 517 -6.18 -8.93 -0.99
N GLN A 518 -5.15 -9.33 -1.74
CA GLN A 518 -4.03 -8.44 -2.08
C GLN A 518 -4.34 -7.50 -3.25
N ASN A 519 -5.04 -7.99 -4.27
CA ASN A 519 -5.21 -7.25 -5.54
C ASN A 519 -6.57 -6.55 -5.69
N LEU A 520 -7.51 -6.74 -4.76
CA LEU A 520 -8.76 -5.98 -4.76
C LEU A 520 -8.52 -4.61 -4.11
N GLU A 521 -8.56 -3.54 -4.89
CA GLU A 521 -8.60 -2.17 -4.37
C GLU A 521 -10.01 -1.75 -3.94
#